data_AF-C3YPK6-F1
#
_entry.id   AF-C3YPK6-F1
#
_cell.length_a   1.000
_cell.length_b   1.000
_cell.length_c   1.000
_cell.angle_alpha   90.00
_cell.angle_beta   90.00
_cell.angle_gamma   90.00
#
_symmetry.space_group_name_H-M   'P 1'
#
loop_
_entity.id
_entity.type
_entity.pdbx_description
1 polymer ?
#
loop_
_entity_poly.entity_id
_entity_poly.type
_entity_poly.pdbx_seq_one_letter_code
_entity_poly.pdbx_strand_id
1 'polypeptide(L)'
;PVKAKRPMNAFMLFAKKFRMEYTQLYPGKDNRAISVILGDRWKKMKVEERKVYAQEAKVLAERHKKIHPDCWKRKRSTSVSSFYVCLLLKRRWQR
;
A
#
# COMPACT_ATOMS: atom_id res chain seq x y z
N PRO A 1 -18.03 -15.33 2.04
CA PRO A 1 -17.47 -14.57 0.89
C PRO A 1 -16.20 -13.78 1.28
N VAL A 2 -15.05 -14.16 0.70
CA VAL A 2 -13.77 -13.48 0.92
C VAL A 2 -13.88 -12.05 0.40
N LYS A 3 -13.64 -11.06 1.27
CA LYS A 3 -13.68 -9.64 0.90
C LYS A 3 -12.62 -9.37 -0.18
N ALA A 4 -13.02 -8.69 -1.25
CA ALA A 4 -12.08 -8.27 -2.30
C ALA A 4 -10.98 -7.38 -1.70
N LYS A 5 -9.72 -7.81 -1.86
CA LYS A 5 -8.54 -7.04 -1.42
C LYS A 5 -8.36 -5.84 -2.35
N ARG A 6 -7.77 -4.77 -1.83
CA ARG A 6 -7.44 -3.59 -2.65
C ARG A 6 -6.45 -3.97 -3.76
N PRO A 7 -6.53 -3.33 -4.94
CA PRO A 7 -5.53 -3.52 -5.98
C PRO A 7 -4.16 -3.02 -5.49
N MET A 8 -3.10 -3.67 -5.97
CA MET A 8 -1.73 -3.29 -5.62
C MET A 8 -1.37 -1.95 -6.26
N ASN A 9 -0.80 -1.03 -5.47
CA ASN A 9 -0.24 0.21 -5.98
C ASN A 9 1.14 -0.04 -6.63
N ALA A 10 1.73 1.00 -7.24
CA ALA A 10 3.00 0.91 -7.95
C ALA A 10 4.13 0.33 -7.07
N PHE A 11 4.25 0.81 -5.83
CA PHE A 11 5.23 0.30 -4.89
C PHE A 11 4.96 -1.16 -4.49
N MET A 12 3.70 -1.56 -4.33
CA MET A 12 3.34 -2.93 -3.97
C MET A 12 3.61 -3.91 -5.11
N LEU A 13 3.45 -3.48 -6.38
CA LEU A 13 3.85 -4.28 -7.55
C LEU A 13 5.37 -4.50 -7.57
N PHE A 14 6.14 -3.43 -7.36
CA PHE A 14 7.58 -3.51 -7.21
C PHE A 14 7.97 -4.43 -6.04
N ALA A 15 7.46 -4.15 -4.84
CA ALA A 15 7.79 -4.90 -3.64
C ALA A 15 7.42 -6.37 -3.76
N LYS A 16 6.33 -6.73 -4.45
CA LYS A 16 5.96 -8.13 -4.67
C LYS A 16 7.05 -8.91 -5.41
N LYS A 17 7.70 -8.29 -6.40
CA LYS A 17 8.77 -8.93 -7.18
C LYS A 17 10.06 -9.04 -6.36
N PHE A 18 10.51 -7.93 -5.79
CA PHE A 18 11.81 -7.85 -5.12
C PHE A 18 11.81 -8.39 -3.69
N ARG A 19 10.67 -8.48 -3.01
CA ARG A 19 10.63 -8.98 -1.63
C ARG A 19 11.07 -10.44 -1.52
N MET A 20 10.73 -11.27 -2.50
CA MET A 20 11.16 -12.68 -2.53
C MET A 20 12.68 -12.76 -2.67
N GLU A 21 13.26 -11.99 -3.58
CA GLU A 21 14.71 -11.90 -3.79
C GLU A 21 15.42 -11.41 -2.51
N TYR A 22 14.93 -10.35 -1.87
CA TYR A 22 15.56 -9.80 -0.66
C TYR A 22 15.42 -10.71 0.57
N THR A 23 14.34 -11.49 0.65
CA THR A 23 14.18 -12.49 1.72
C THR A 23 15.21 -13.61 1.57
N GLN A 24 15.53 -14.00 0.33
CA GLN A 24 16.58 -14.99 0.04
C GLN A 24 17.98 -14.43 0.26
N LEU A 25 18.22 -13.16 -0.10
CA LEU A 25 19.51 -12.49 0.10
C LEU A 25 19.82 -12.20 1.57
N TYR A 26 18.80 -11.97 2.39
CA TYR A 26 18.94 -11.69 3.81
C TYR A 26 18.14 -12.69 4.66
N PRO A 27 18.58 -13.97 4.71
CA PRO A 27 17.91 -14.95 5.55
C PRO A 27 17.97 -14.50 7.02
N GLY A 28 16.83 -14.59 7.71
CA GLY A 28 16.72 -14.19 9.12
C GLY A 28 16.47 -12.70 9.37
N LYS A 29 16.42 -11.85 8.34
CA LYS A 29 15.94 -10.46 8.51
C LYS A 29 14.42 -10.41 8.58
N ASP A 30 13.92 -9.61 9.51
CA ASP A 30 12.49 -9.32 9.61
C ASP A 30 11.94 -8.66 8.36
N ASN A 31 10.70 -9.02 8.04
CA ASN A 31 9.89 -8.43 6.98
C ASN A 31 9.79 -6.90 7.07
N ARG A 32 9.86 -6.34 8.29
CA ARG A 32 9.90 -4.89 8.53
C ARG A 32 11.18 -4.28 7.98
N ALA A 33 12.33 -4.90 8.27
CA ALA A 33 13.63 -4.44 7.77
C ALA A 33 13.71 -4.54 6.24
N ILE A 34 13.22 -5.64 5.66
CA ILE A 34 13.15 -5.80 4.20
C ILE A 34 12.30 -4.70 3.56
N SER A 35 11.16 -4.34 4.19
CA SER A 35 10.29 -3.28 3.68
C SER A 35 10.95 -1.89 3.70
N VAL A 36 11.80 -1.62 4.69
CA VAL A 36 12.60 -0.38 4.75
C VAL A 36 13.59 -0.33 3.60
N ILE A 37 14.35 -1.40 3.40
CA ILE A 37 15.35 -1.49 2.31
C ILE A 37 14.69 -1.34 0.93
N LEU A 38 13.54 -2.00 0.71
CA LEU A 38 12.76 -1.86 -0.52
C LEU A 38 12.25 -0.42 -0.72
N GLY A 39 11.85 0.25 0.36
CA GLY A 39 11.42 1.66 0.31
C GLY A 39 12.55 2.60 -0.13
N ASP A 40 13.76 2.38 0.38
CA ASP A 40 14.93 3.17 0.00
C ASP A 40 15.36 2.88 -1.45
N ARG A 41 15.31 1.61 -1.87
CA ARG A 41 15.56 1.24 -3.28
C ARG A 41 14.55 1.90 -4.20
N TRP A 42 13.27 1.89 -3.85
CA TRP A 42 12.21 2.53 -4.62
C TRP A 42 12.43 4.04 -4.79
N LYS A 43 12.87 4.73 -3.74
CA LYS A 43 13.20 6.17 -3.82
C LYS A 43 14.40 6.46 -4.73
N LYS A 44 15.39 5.57 -4.71
CA LYS A 44 16.62 5.67 -5.54
C LYS A 44 16.39 5.27 -7.00
N MET A 45 15.28 4.61 -7.33
CA MET A 45 14.97 4.23 -8.71
C MET A 45 14.67 5.43 -9.60
N LYS A 46 15.01 5.27 -10.88
CA LYS A 46 14.74 6.26 -11.92
C LYS A 46 13.24 6.53 -12.05
N VAL A 47 12.88 7.75 -12.45
CA VAL A 47 11.48 8.16 -12.57
C VAL A 47 10.78 7.35 -13.67
N GLU A 48 11.51 7.04 -14.73
CA GLU A 48 11.07 6.27 -15.89
C GLU A 48 10.65 4.85 -15.47
N GLU A 49 11.49 4.18 -14.67
CA GLU A 49 11.18 2.84 -14.15
C GLU A 49 9.98 2.88 -13.20
N ARG A 50 9.91 3.88 -12.31
CA ARG A 50 8.75 4.08 -11.43
C ARG A 50 7.47 4.34 -12.20
N LYS A 51 7.55 5.03 -13.35
CA LYS A 51 6.40 5.35 -14.21
C LYS A 51 5.77 4.10 -14.81
N VAL A 52 6.57 3.11 -15.19
CA VAL A 52 6.07 1.82 -15.69
C VAL A 52 5.19 1.15 -14.62
N TYR A 53 5.70 1.01 -13.39
CA TYR A 53 4.91 0.45 -12.28
C TYR A 53 3.67 1.29 -11.94
N ALA A 54 3.73 2.61 -12.11
CA ALA A 54 2.59 3.50 -11.91
C ALA A 54 1.49 3.29 -12.96
N GLN A 55 1.87 3.10 -14.22
CA GLN A 55 0.93 2.79 -15.30
C GLN A 55 0.29 1.42 -15.08
N GLU A 56 1.08 0.39 -14.76
CA GLU A 56 0.56 -0.94 -14.45
C GLU A 56 -0.41 -0.93 -13.26
N ALA A 57 -0.05 -0.22 -12.18
CA ALA A 57 -0.92 -0.09 -11.02
C ALA A 57 -2.25 0.61 -11.37
N LYS A 58 -2.21 1.61 -12.26
CA LYS A 58 -3.41 2.31 -12.74
C LYS A 58 -4.32 1.35 -13.51
N VAL A 59 -3.77 0.58 -14.45
CA VAL A 59 -4.52 -0.41 -15.23
C VAL A 59 -5.12 -1.48 -14.31
N LEU A 60 -4.35 -1.97 -13.33
CA LEU A 60 -4.82 -2.96 -12.36
C LEU A 60 -5.94 -2.40 -11.49
N ALA A 61 -5.82 -1.15 -11.04
CA ALA A 61 -6.85 -0.48 -10.25
C ALA A 61 -8.14 -0.28 -11.05
N GLU A 62 -8.05 0.15 -12.30
CA GLU A 62 -9.21 0.32 -13.19
C GLU A 62 -9.92 -1.01 -13.46
N ARG A 63 -9.17 -2.06 -13.77
CA ARG A 63 -9.73 -3.41 -13.96
C ARG A 63 -10.42 -3.91 -12.70
N HIS A 64 -9.77 -3.75 -11.54
CA HIS A 64 -10.33 -4.19 -10.27
C HIS A 64 -11.57 -3.37 -9.88
N LYS A 65 -11.59 -2.07 -10.17
CA LYS A 65 -12.76 -1.20 -9.95
C LYS A 65 -13.97 -1.64 -10.80
N LYS A 66 -13.75 -2.07 -12.04
CA LYS A 66 -14.81 -2.61 -12.92
C LYS A 66 -15.42 -3.89 -12.35
N ILE A 67 -14.60 -4.79 -11.80
CA ILE A 67 -15.05 -6.09 -11.28
C ILE A 67 -15.63 -5.95 -9.87
N HIS A 68 -15.09 -5.06 -9.04
CA HIS A 68 -15.46 -4.88 -7.64
C HIS A 68 -15.65 -3.39 -7.30
N PRO A 69 -16.77 -2.77 -7.68
CA PRO A 69 -17.02 -1.35 -7.41
C PRO A 69 -17.03 -0.99 -5.91
N ASP A 70 -17.41 -1.94 -5.04
CA ASP A 70 -17.50 -1.73 -3.59
C ASP A 70 -16.18 -1.89 -2.81
N CYS A 71 -15.09 -2.34 -3.45
CA CYS A 71 -13.82 -2.60 -2.75
C CYS A 71 -13.12 -1.33 -2.23
N TRP A 72 -13.47 -0.16 -2.77
CA TRP A 72 -12.85 1.13 -2.42
C TRP A 72 -13.55 1.83 -1.25
N LYS A 73 -14.75 1.38 -0.87
CA LYS A 73 -15.49 1.97 0.26
C LYS A 73 -14.72 1.71 1.55
N ARG A 74 -14.24 2.80 2.18
CA ARG A 74 -13.60 2.75 3.49
C ARG A 74 -14.65 2.27 4.48
N LYS A 75 -14.50 1.06 5.02
CA LYS A 75 -15.35 0.64 6.14
C LYS A 75 -15.07 1.59 7.29
N ARG A 76 -16.05 2.42 7.64
CA ARG A 76 -16.04 3.13 8.92
C ARG A 76 -16.02 2.04 9.97
N SER A 77 -14.90 1.89 10.68
CA SER A 77 -14.84 0.99 11.82
C SER A 77 -15.84 1.51 12.83
N THR A 78 -17.01 0.89 12.95
CA THR A 78 -17.87 0.98 14.13
C THR A 78 -17.19 0.22 15.27
N SER A 79 -15.97 0.63 15.65
CA SER A 79 -15.52 0.41 17.02
C SER A 79 -16.04 1.61 17.81
N VAL A 80 -16.84 1.34 18.83
CA VAL A 80 -17.53 2.33 19.67
C VAL A 80 -16.53 3.26 20.40
N SER A 81 -15.23 3.00 20.28
CA SER A 81 -14.12 3.80 20.83
C SER A 81 -13.65 4.96 19.92
N SER A 82 -14.08 5.04 18.65
CA SER A 82 -13.53 6.02 17.69
C SER A 82 -14.09 7.45 17.79
N PHE A 83 -15.09 7.72 18.64
CA PHE A 83 -15.65 9.08 18.75
C PHE A 83 -14.74 10.03 19.55
N TYR A 84 -14.04 9.56 20.58
CA TYR A 84 -13.17 10.41 21.41
C TYR A 84 -11.84 10.77 20.74
N VAL A 85 -11.28 9.88 19.90
CA VAL A 85 -9.99 10.13 19.23
C VAL A 85 -10.11 11.13 18.07
N CYS A 86 -11.27 11.21 17.41
CA CYS A 86 -11.47 12.09 16.26
C CYS A 86 -11.62 13.58 16.64
N LEU A 87 -12.20 13.88 17.82
CA LEU A 87 -12.33 15.24 18.34
C LEU A 87 -10.97 15.84 18.75
N LEU A 88 -10.06 15.02 19.30
CA LEU A 88 -8.72 15.46 19.68
C LEU A 88 -7.81 15.73 18.47
N LEU A 89 -7.95 14.97 17.39
CA LEU A 89 -7.13 15.16 16.18
C LEU A 89 -7.58 16.36 15.33
N LYS A 90 -8.86 16.75 15.36
CA LYS A 90 -9.32 17.97 14.68
C LYS A 90 -8.85 19.28 15.34
N ARG A 91 -8.56 19.27 16.65
CA ARG A 91 -8.01 20.46 17.35
C ARG A 91 -6.51 20.69 17.13
N ARG A 92 -5.80 19.74 16.52
CA ARG A 92 -4.35 19.87 16.24
C ARG A 92 -4.04 20.24 14.78
N TRP A 93 -5.07 20.39 13.94
CA TRP A 93 -4.96 20.78 12.53
C TRP A 93 -5.63 22.15 12.29
N GLN A 94 -5.45 23.07 13.23
CA GLN A 94 -5.81 24.50 13.11
C GLN A 94 -4.88 25.40 13.96
N ARG A 95 -3.62 24.96 14.14
CA ARG A 95 -2.51 25.82 14.56
C ARG A 95 -1.35 25.59 13.59
#